data_AF-A0A950X751-F1
#
_entry.id   AF-A0A950X751-F1
#
_cell.length_a   1.000
_cell.length_b   1.000
_cell.length_c   1.000
_cell.angle_alpha   90.00
_cell.angle_beta   90.00
_cell.angle_gamma   90.00
#
_symmetry.space_group_name_H-M   'P 1'
#
loop_
_entity.id
_entity.type
_entity.pdbx_description
1 polymer ?
#
loop_
_entity_poly.entity_id
_entity_poly.type
_entity_poly.pdbx_seq_one_letter_code
_entity_poly.pdbx_strand_id
1 'polypeptide(L)'
;RSAKLARRLWVAVIPAFVVITILTWFVRPELLEGISVRPLAWLTLLICVASVYAIVTGLRHQREHLTLLGSTFLLFGLLMTGAAALFPVMLFSTIDPKLRLTAADCAAPDSSLAIAIAWWIPALILAFSYLYIVQRYYSGKVNVSKDTQGFY
;
A
#
# COMPACT_ATOMS: atom_id res chain seq x y z
N ARG A 1 -11.00 -23.33 1.06
CA ARG A 1 -11.36 -22.64 2.33
C ARG A 1 -10.95 -21.16 2.29
N SER A 2 -9.73 -20.84 1.88
CA SER A 2 -9.18 -19.48 1.82
C SER A 2 -9.98 -18.50 0.98
N ALA A 3 -10.44 -18.89 -0.22
CA ALA A 3 -11.27 -18.01 -1.07
C ALA A 3 -12.61 -17.59 -0.42
N LYS A 4 -13.22 -18.46 0.40
CA LYS A 4 -14.46 -18.15 1.13
C LYS A 4 -14.19 -17.17 2.28
N LEU A 5 -13.04 -17.31 2.95
CA LEU A 5 -12.59 -16.38 3.97
C LEU A 5 -12.25 -15.01 3.38
N ALA A 6 -11.51 -14.98 2.27
CA ALA A 6 -11.17 -13.76 1.55
C ALA A 6 -12.43 -12.96 1.18
N ARG A 7 -13.47 -13.63 0.64
CA ARG A 7 -14.75 -12.98 0.31
C ARG A 7 -15.44 -12.40 1.55
N ARG A 8 -15.44 -13.10 2.67
CA ARG A 8 -16.03 -12.61 3.94
C ARG A 8 -15.26 -11.41 4.50
N LEU A 9 -13.94 -11.48 4.51
CA LEU A 9 -13.09 -10.39 4.96
C LEU A 9 -13.27 -9.15 4.07
N TRP A 10 -13.40 -9.34 2.75
CA TRP A 10 -13.63 -8.22 1.85
C TRP A 10 -14.93 -7.45 2.14
N VAL A 11 -15.99 -8.14 2.55
CA VAL A 11 -17.24 -7.52 2.99
C VAL A 11 -17.05 -6.70 4.28
N ALA A 12 -16.12 -7.09 5.16
CA ALA A 12 -15.78 -6.32 6.37
C ALA A 12 -14.83 -5.14 6.09
N VAL A 13 -13.97 -5.24 5.08
CA VAL A 13 -13.03 -4.17 4.71
C VAL A 13 -13.76 -2.93 4.21
N ILE A 14 -14.81 -3.07 3.40
CA ILE A 14 -15.58 -1.92 2.88
C ILE A 14 -16.14 -1.02 3.99
N PRO A 15 -16.93 -1.53 4.96
CA PRO A 15 -17.47 -0.68 6.03
C PRO A 15 -16.36 -0.16 6.94
N ALA A 16 -15.30 -0.95 7.21
CA ALA A 16 -14.16 -0.46 7.97
C ALA A 16 -13.49 0.73 7.28
N PHE A 17 -13.35 0.68 5.96
CA PHE A 17 -12.78 1.77 5.17
C PHE A 17 -13.66 3.03 5.25
N VAL A 18 -14.97 2.88 5.09
CA VAL A 18 -15.94 3.99 5.24
C VAL A 18 -15.86 4.62 6.64
N VAL A 19 -15.83 3.80 7.68
CA VAL A 19 -15.70 4.26 9.08
C VAL A 19 -14.39 5.01 9.27
N ILE A 20 -13.27 4.49 8.78
CA ILE A 20 -11.96 5.16 8.85
C ILE A 20 -12.00 6.50 8.11
N THR A 21 -12.61 6.56 6.92
CA THR A 21 -12.73 7.83 6.17
C THR A 21 -13.56 8.86 6.93
N ILE A 22 -14.67 8.46 7.54
CA ILE A 22 -15.51 9.35 8.37
C ILE A 22 -14.73 9.84 9.59
N LEU A 23 -14.07 8.93 10.32
CA LEU A 23 -13.24 9.29 11.48
C LEU A 23 -12.11 10.23 11.07
N THR A 24 -11.50 10.02 9.91
CA THR A 24 -10.44 10.89 9.38
C THR A 24 -10.99 12.28 9.11
N TRP A 25 -12.19 12.40 8.55
CA TRP A 25 -12.83 13.69 8.33
C TRP A 25 -13.11 14.45 9.62
N PHE A 26 -13.58 13.75 10.67
CA PHE A 26 -13.84 14.36 11.98
C PHE A 26 -12.55 14.81 12.69
N VAL A 27 -11.49 14.00 12.65
CA VAL A 27 -10.26 14.29 13.39
C VAL A 27 -9.37 15.27 12.62
N ARG A 28 -9.33 15.20 11.29
CA ARG A 28 -8.45 16.02 10.44
C ARG A 28 -9.07 16.31 9.06
N PRO A 29 -9.96 17.30 8.95
CA PRO A 29 -10.56 17.69 7.67
C PRO A 29 -9.51 18.17 6.65
N GLU A 30 -8.40 18.77 7.13
CA GLU A 30 -7.29 19.25 6.31
C GLU A 30 -6.63 18.16 5.45
N LEU A 31 -6.70 16.88 5.86
CA LEU A 31 -6.16 15.77 5.08
C LEU A 31 -6.94 15.54 3.79
N LEU A 32 -8.27 15.69 3.84
CA LEU A 32 -9.14 15.50 2.68
C LEU A 32 -9.05 16.67 1.71
N GLU A 33 -8.88 17.88 2.25
CA GLU A 33 -8.60 19.08 1.43
C GLU A 33 -7.23 18.97 0.74
N GLY A 34 -6.20 18.48 1.45
CA GLY A 34 -4.87 18.26 0.89
C GLY A 34 -4.83 17.26 -0.27
N ILE A 35 -5.75 16.28 -0.30
CA ILE A 35 -5.90 15.36 -1.44
C ILE A 35 -6.44 16.10 -2.66
N SER A 36 -7.45 16.97 -2.47
CA SER A 36 -8.13 17.66 -3.58
C SER A 36 -7.22 18.63 -4.33
N VAL A 37 -6.30 19.27 -3.63
CA VAL A 37 -5.40 20.31 -4.18
C VAL A 37 -4.22 19.69 -4.94
N ARG A 38 -3.91 18.39 -4.75
CA ARG A 38 -2.66 17.80 -5.24
C ARG A 38 -2.85 16.69 -6.29
N PRO A 39 -2.27 16.84 -7.49
CA PRO A 39 -2.46 15.86 -8.57
C PRO A 39 -1.88 14.47 -8.25
N LEU A 40 -0.81 14.39 -7.45
CA LEU A 40 -0.22 13.10 -7.04
C LEU A 40 -1.14 12.30 -6.10
N ALA A 41 -1.92 12.99 -5.26
CA ALA A 41 -2.88 12.33 -4.38
C ALA A 41 -4.02 11.70 -5.20
N TRP A 42 -4.45 12.36 -6.28
CA TRP A 42 -5.41 11.80 -7.23
C TRP A 42 -4.87 10.55 -7.94
N LEU A 43 -3.62 10.56 -8.40
CA LEU A 43 -3.02 9.40 -9.06
C LEU A 43 -2.99 8.18 -8.13
N THR A 44 -2.55 8.37 -6.89
CA THR A 44 -2.47 7.29 -5.89
C THR A 44 -3.86 6.79 -5.47
N LEU A 45 -4.85 7.70 -5.41
CA LEU A 45 -6.24 7.34 -5.14
C LEU A 45 -6.86 6.55 -6.30
N LEU A 46 -6.55 6.91 -7.55
CA LEU A 46 -6.94 6.12 -8.73
C LEU A 46 -6.33 4.72 -8.69
N ILE A 47 -5.07 4.58 -8.27
CA ILE A 47 -4.45 3.25 -8.04
C ILE A 47 -5.23 2.47 -6.99
N CYS A 48 -5.63 3.10 -5.89
CA CYS A 48 -6.43 2.44 -4.84
C CYS A 48 -7.78 1.94 -5.38
N VAL A 49 -8.49 2.76 -6.16
CA VAL A 49 -9.77 2.38 -6.79
C VAL A 49 -9.58 1.27 -7.82
N ALA A 50 -8.55 1.37 -8.67
CA ALA A 50 -8.22 0.33 -9.64
C ALA A 50 -7.86 -1.01 -8.94
N SER A 51 -7.21 -0.94 -7.79
CA SER A 51 -6.85 -2.10 -6.97
C SER A 51 -8.08 -2.78 -6.39
N VAL A 52 -9.03 -2.01 -5.86
CA VAL A 52 -10.35 -2.52 -5.44
C VAL A 52 -11.04 -3.25 -6.59
N TYR A 53 -11.06 -2.64 -7.77
CA TYR A 53 -11.67 -3.25 -8.96
C TYR A 53 -10.97 -4.56 -9.34
N ALA A 54 -9.62 -4.60 -9.30
CA ALA A 54 -8.83 -5.80 -9.57
C ALA A 54 -9.13 -6.92 -8.56
N ILE A 55 -9.35 -6.60 -7.28
CA ILE A 55 -9.70 -7.59 -6.27
C ILE A 55 -11.12 -8.12 -6.50
N VAL A 56 -12.10 -7.24 -6.73
CA VAL A 56 -13.50 -7.66 -6.95
C VAL A 56 -13.63 -8.54 -8.20
N THR A 57 -12.99 -8.16 -9.30
CA THR A 57 -12.96 -8.95 -10.53
C THR A 57 -12.17 -10.25 -10.34
N GLY A 58 -11.04 -10.22 -9.63
CA GLY A 58 -10.24 -11.40 -9.27
C GLY A 58 -11.02 -12.44 -8.45
N LEU A 59 -11.80 -11.99 -7.46
CA LEU A 59 -12.67 -12.85 -6.64
C LEU A 59 -13.83 -13.45 -7.43
N ARG A 60 -14.36 -12.73 -8.43
CA ARG A 60 -15.46 -13.20 -9.30
C ARG A 60 -14.96 -14.24 -10.30
N HIS A 61 -13.81 -14.01 -10.93
CA HIS A 61 -13.25 -14.90 -11.95
C HIS A 61 -12.33 -16.00 -11.40
N GLN A 62 -12.24 -16.16 -10.07
CA GLN A 62 -11.32 -17.09 -9.39
C GLN A 62 -9.86 -16.97 -9.85
N ARG A 63 -9.44 -15.75 -10.21
CA ARG A 63 -8.06 -15.43 -10.60
C ARG A 63 -7.30 -14.99 -9.36
N GLU A 64 -6.69 -15.95 -8.68
CA GLU A 64 -5.98 -15.74 -7.42
C GLU A 64 -4.80 -14.76 -7.56
N HIS A 65 -4.09 -14.78 -8.69
CA HIS A 65 -2.98 -13.86 -8.98
C HIS A 65 -3.44 -12.39 -9.08
N LEU A 66 -4.58 -12.11 -9.73
CA LEU A 66 -5.14 -10.75 -9.80
C LEU A 66 -5.62 -10.26 -8.42
N THR A 67 -6.18 -11.18 -7.64
CA THR A 67 -6.63 -10.89 -6.27
C THR A 67 -5.45 -10.50 -5.37
N LEU A 68 -4.35 -11.25 -5.47
CA LEU A 68 -3.12 -10.98 -4.72
C LEU A 68 -2.50 -9.65 -5.16
N LEU A 69 -2.32 -9.45 -6.46
CA LEU A 69 -1.75 -8.23 -7.02
C LEU A 69 -2.59 -7.01 -6.65
N GLY A 70 -3.91 -7.12 -6.77
CA GLY A 70 -4.84 -6.08 -6.36
C GLY A 70 -4.73 -5.76 -4.87
N SER A 71 -4.58 -6.76 -3.99
CA SER A 71 -4.40 -6.49 -2.55
C SER A 71 -3.09 -5.76 -2.24
N THR A 72 -2.00 -6.08 -2.93
CA THR A 72 -0.72 -5.40 -2.79
C THR A 72 -0.80 -3.96 -3.26
N PHE A 73 -1.38 -3.72 -4.44
CA PHE A 73 -1.55 -2.36 -4.96
C PHE A 73 -2.57 -1.54 -4.15
N LEU A 74 -3.55 -2.18 -3.50
CA LEU A 74 -4.48 -1.51 -2.61
C LEU A 74 -3.75 -0.96 -1.38
N LEU A 75 -2.88 -1.77 -0.75
CA LEU A 75 -2.05 -1.33 0.36
C LEU A 75 -1.07 -0.23 -0.07
N PHE A 76 -0.40 -0.42 -1.20
CA PHE A 76 0.51 0.58 -1.75
C PHE A 76 -0.19 1.91 -2.04
N GLY A 77 -1.33 1.87 -2.74
CA GLY A 77 -2.14 3.04 -3.06
C GLY A 77 -2.63 3.76 -1.81
N LEU A 78 -3.13 3.02 -0.82
CA LEU A 78 -3.59 3.59 0.45
C LEU A 78 -2.47 4.34 1.19
N LEU A 79 -1.30 3.71 1.33
CA LEU A 79 -0.15 4.31 2.00
C LEU A 79 0.34 5.55 1.24
N MET A 80 0.42 5.46 -0.10
CA MET A 80 0.89 6.57 -0.93
C MET A 80 -0.10 7.73 -0.97
N THR A 81 -1.41 7.48 -0.98
CA THR A 81 -2.43 8.54 -0.87
C THR A 81 -2.31 9.25 0.47
N GLY A 82 -2.13 8.51 1.57
CA GLY A 82 -1.87 9.11 2.88
C GLY A 82 -0.61 9.98 2.86
N ALA A 83 0.51 9.45 2.37
CA ALA A 83 1.77 10.20 2.27
C ALA A 83 1.63 11.47 1.41
N ALA A 84 0.96 11.38 0.26
CA ALA A 84 0.74 12.50 -0.65
C ALA A 84 -0.21 13.56 -0.06
N ALA A 85 -1.18 13.15 0.76
CA ALA A 85 -2.07 14.05 1.48
C ALA A 85 -1.34 14.80 2.60
N LEU A 86 -0.48 14.11 3.36
CA LEU A 86 0.21 14.67 4.53
C LEU A 86 1.39 15.59 4.17
N PHE A 87 2.07 15.34 3.06
CA PHE A 87 3.21 16.17 2.62
C PHE A 87 2.87 17.68 2.67
N PRO A 88 3.78 18.62 2.92
CA PRO A 88 5.14 18.46 3.40
C PRO A 88 5.22 18.16 4.92
N VAL A 89 4.11 18.08 5.66
CA VAL A 89 4.13 17.85 7.11
C VAL A 89 4.23 16.35 7.38
N MET A 90 5.37 15.90 7.91
CA MET A 90 5.57 14.49 8.27
C MET A 90 4.98 14.14 9.63
N LEU A 91 5.14 15.04 10.61
CA LEU A 91 4.60 14.85 11.95
C LEU A 91 3.90 16.12 12.43
N PHE A 92 2.61 15.97 12.70
CA PHE A 92 1.79 17.07 13.23
C PHE A 92 1.82 17.08 14.75
N SER A 93 2.08 18.24 15.34
CA SER A 93 1.97 18.45 16.78
C SER A 93 0.54 18.78 17.18
N THR A 94 0.00 18.04 18.15
CA THR A 94 -1.32 18.31 18.74
C THR A 94 -1.30 19.38 19.85
N ILE A 95 -0.10 19.81 20.27
CA ILE A 95 0.09 20.74 21.40
C ILE A 95 0.28 22.17 20.91
N ASP A 96 1.14 22.36 19.89
CA ASP A 96 1.39 23.68 19.29
C ASP A 96 1.61 23.52 17.78
N PRO A 97 0.81 24.21 16.94
CA PRO A 97 1.03 24.28 15.50
C PRO A 97 2.42 24.75 15.08
N LYS A 98 3.24 25.39 15.93
CA LYS A 98 4.62 25.77 15.58
C LYS A 98 5.62 24.61 15.65
N LEU A 99 5.28 23.52 16.35
CA LEU A 99 6.14 22.36 16.57
C LEU A 99 5.89 21.23 15.54
N ARG A 100 5.25 21.53 14.41
CA ARG A 100 5.04 20.56 13.33
C ARG A 100 6.34 20.33 12.56
N LEU A 101 6.70 19.07 12.35
CA LEU A 101 7.90 18.69 11.60
C LEU A 101 7.56 18.53 10.12
N THR A 102 8.21 19.33 9.29
CA THR A 102 8.12 19.23 7.84
C THR A 102 9.22 18.34 7.27
N ALA A 103 9.04 17.89 6.02
CA ALA A 103 10.04 17.12 5.30
C ALA A 103 11.38 17.84 5.19
N ALA A 104 11.38 19.18 5.14
CA ALA A 104 12.59 19.98 5.12
C ALA A 104 13.30 20.00 6.48
N ASP A 105 12.54 20.09 7.57
CA ASP A 105 13.11 20.06 8.94
C ASP A 105 13.69 18.68 9.29
N CYS A 106 13.11 17.62 8.75
CA CYS A 106 13.57 16.24 8.92
C CYS A 106 14.59 15.78 7.87
N ALA A 107 14.96 16.63 6.91
CA ALA A 107 15.85 16.23 5.83
C ALA A 107 17.27 15.98 6.34
N ALA A 108 17.87 14.88 5.88
CA ALA A 108 19.30 14.65 6.06
C ALA A 108 20.11 15.63 5.19
N PRO A 109 21.41 15.84 5.46
CA PRO A 109 22.27 16.66 4.62
C PRO A 109 22.23 16.21 3.16
N ASP A 110 22.29 17.16 2.22
CA ASP A 110 22.16 16.91 0.78
C ASP A 110 23.14 15.85 0.26
N SER A 111 24.36 15.82 0.80
CA SER A 111 25.38 14.82 0.45
C SER A 111 24.96 13.40 0.82
N SER A 112 24.37 13.21 2.00
CA SER A 112 23.83 11.93 2.44
C SER A 112 22.61 11.52 1.63
N LEU A 113 21.75 12.48 1.28
CA LEU A 113 20.56 12.23 0.46
C LEU A 113 20.93 11.77 -0.97
N ALA A 114 21.95 12.39 -1.57
CA ALA A 114 22.46 12.00 -2.88
C ALA A 114 23.02 10.57 -2.86
N ILE A 115 23.80 10.22 -1.84
CA ILE A 115 24.33 8.86 -1.66
C ILE A 115 23.18 7.86 -1.46
N ALA A 116 22.18 8.22 -0.65
CA ALA A 116 21.02 7.38 -0.40
C ALA A 116 20.24 7.09 -1.71
N ILE A 117 19.97 8.10 -2.53
CA ILE A 117 19.30 7.93 -3.83
C ILE A 117 20.12 7.05 -4.76
N ALA A 118 21.43 7.27 -4.85
CA ALA A 118 22.33 6.48 -5.68
C ALA A 118 22.33 5.00 -5.29
N TRP A 119 22.23 4.68 -3.99
CA TRP A 119 22.17 3.30 -3.49
C TRP A 119 20.77 2.68 -3.54
N TRP A 120 19.71 3.49 -3.38
CA TRP A 120 18.33 3.00 -3.39
C TRP A 120 17.91 2.43 -4.73
N ILE A 121 18.36 3.03 -5.84
CA ILE A 121 18.04 2.55 -7.19
C ILE A 121 18.52 1.10 -7.42
N PRO A 122 19.81 0.76 -7.24
CA PRO A 122 20.26 -0.62 -7.42
C PRO A 122 19.65 -1.57 -6.37
N ALA A 123 19.45 -1.12 -5.14
CA ALA A 123 18.80 -1.93 -4.10
C ALA A 123 17.35 -2.31 -4.48
N LEU A 124 16.58 -1.37 -5.02
CA LEU A 124 15.22 -1.63 -5.51
C LEU A 124 15.22 -2.59 -6.69
N ILE A 125 16.13 -2.41 -7.66
CA ILE A 125 16.27 -3.32 -8.81
C ILE A 125 16.57 -4.74 -8.33
N LEU A 126 17.48 -4.89 -7.36
CA LEU A 126 17.81 -6.19 -6.78
C LEU A 126 16.61 -6.80 -6.04
N ALA A 127 15.89 -6.01 -5.23
CA ALA A 127 14.72 -6.49 -4.50
C ALA A 127 13.60 -6.95 -5.44
N PHE A 128 13.29 -6.17 -6.49
CA PHE A 128 12.27 -6.53 -7.46
C PHE A 128 12.68 -7.75 -8.30
N SER A 129 13.93 -7.82 -8.75
CA SER A 129 14.41 -8.98 -9.52
C SER A 129 14.40 -10.25 -8.67
N TYR A 130 14.80 -10.18 -7.41
CA TYR A 130 14.71 -11.31 -6.48
C TYR A 130 13.27 -11.78 -6.29
N LEU A 131 12.35 -10.87 -5.97
CA LEU A 131 10.93 -11.21 -5.82
C LEU A 131 10.35 -11.82 -7.10
N TYR A 132 10.71 -11.29 -8.26
CA TYR A 132 10.29 -11.83 -9.56
C TYR A 132 10.80 -13.26 -9.78
N ILE A 133 12.08 -13.52 -9.54
CA ILE A 133 12.69 -14.86 -9.69
C ILE A 133 12.02 -15.85 -8.73
N VAL A 134 11.86 -15.48 -7.45
CA VAL A 134 11.21 -16.34 -6.44
C VAL A 134 9.77 -16.66 -6.84
N GLN A 135 8.98 -15.65 -7.20
CA GLN A 135 7.60 -15.85 -7.64
C GLN A 135 7.53 -16.72 -8.90
N ARG A 136 8.48 -16.59 -9.82
CA ARG A 136 8.56 -17.40 -11.04
C ARG A 136 8.96 -18.84 -10.77
N TYR A 137 9.92 -19.06 -9.86
CA TYR A 137 10.47 -20.37 -9.52
C TYR A 137 9.47 -21.21 -8.72
N TYR A 138 8.80 -20.61 -7.73
CA TYR A 138 7.75 -21.26 -6.94
C TYR A 138 6.36 -21.15 -7.58
N SER A 139 6.28 -20.79 -8.86
CA SER A 139 5.02 -20.74 -9.60
C SER A 139 4.52 -22.17 -9.87
N GLY A 140 3.75 -22.69 -8.92
CA GLY A 140 3.17 -24.03 -8.98
C GLY A 140 2.12 -24.22 -7.89
N LYS A 141 1.07 -24.99 -8.20
CA LYS A 141 0.07 -25.37 -7.18
C LYS A 141 0.65 -26.50 -6.35
N VAL A 142 0.72 -26.30 -5.04
CA VAL A 142 1.06 -27.37 -4.10
C VAL A 142 -0.06 -28.41 -4.14
N ASN A 143 0.29 -29.65 -4.46
CA ASN A 143 -0.66 -30.77 -4.48
C ASN A 143 -0.39 -31.63 -3.26
N VAL A 144 -1.40 -31.81 -2.39
CA VAL A 144 -1.29 -32.55 -1.13
C VAL A 144 -0.80 -33.99 -1.35
N SER A 145 -1.07 -34.56 -2.51
CA SER A 145 -0.64 -35.91 -2.90
C SER A 145 0.84 -36.03 -3.30
N LYS A 146 1.54 -34.91 -3.54
CA LYS A 146 2.98 -34.87 -3.83
C LYS A 146 3.81 -34.36 -2.64
N ASP A 147 3.18 -34.20 -1.48
CA ASP A 147 3.87 -33.71 -0.30
C ASP A 147 4.69 -34.84 0.33
N THR A 148 5.93 -34.99 -0.13
CA THR A 148 6.92 -35.92 0.45
C THR A 148 7.63 -35.32 1.68
N GLN A 149 7.22 -34.12 2.11
CA GLN A 149 7.69 -33.51 3.35
C GLN A 149 6.99 -34.25 4.49
N GLY A 150 7.67 -35.26 5.04
CA GLY A 150 7.17 -36.01 6.18
C GLY A 150 6.73 -35.06 7.29
N PHE A 151 5.57 -35.35 7.87
CA PHE A 151 5.12 -34.74 9.11
C PHE A 151 6.20 -35.01 10.16
N TYR A 152 7.02 -34.00 10.45
CA TYR A 152 7.77 -33.96 11.70
C TYR A 152 6.82 -33.58 12.83
#